data_AF-A0A0H3J8E0-F1
#
_entry.id   AF-A0A0H3J8E0-F1
#
_cell.length_a   1.000
_cell.length_b   1.000
_cell.length_c   1.000
_cell.angle_alpha   90.00
_cell.angle_beta   90.00
_cell.angle_gamma   90.00
#
_symmetry.space_group_name_H-M   'P 1'
#
loop_
_entity.id
_entity.type
_entity.pdbx_description
1 polymer ?
#
loop_
_entity_poly.entity_id
_entity_poly.type
_entity_poly.pdbx_seq_one_letter_code
_entity_poly.pdbx_strand_id
1 'polypeptide(L)' 'MGVGSLVKINDNNSWNGLYGIVRYLVNDVAFIFCVQHPTDLYIAKKDNDIILIEE' A
#
# COMPACT_ATOMS: atom_id res chain seq x y z
N MET A 1 0.57 4.42 -9.56
CA MET A 1 0.49 3.16 -8.80
C MET A 1 -0.67 2.34 -9.33
N GLY A 2 -0.41 1.11 -9.78
CA GLY A 2 -1.42 0.21 -10.34
C GLY A 2 -1.51 -1.10 -9.56
N VAL A 3 -2.45 -1.97 -9.93
CA VAL A 3 -2.51 -3.34 -9.39
C VAL A 3 -1.20 -4.07 -9.73
N GLY A 4 -0.63 -4.76 -8.73
CA GLY A 4 0.67 -5.43 -8.83
C GLY A 4 1.88 -4.56 -8.49
N SER A 5 1.72 -3.24 -8.33
CA SER A 5 2.81 -2.36 -7.91
C SER A 5 3.30 -2.68 -6.50
N LEU A 6 4.63 -2.71 -6.32
CA LEU A 6 5.29 -2.71 -5.01
C LEU A 6 5.34 -1.29 -4.45
N VAL A 7 4.97 -1.16 -3.18
CA VAL A 7 4.87 0.14 -2.51
C VAL A 7 5.44 0.07 -1.11
N LYS A 8 5.85 1.23 -0.58
CA LYS A 8 6.20 1.44 0.81
C LYS A 8 5.24 2.45 1.44
N ILE A 9 4.68 2.10 2.58
CA ILE A 9 3.76 2.98 3.31
C ILE A 9 4.60 3.98 4.12
N ASN A 10 4.36 5.28 3.94
CA ASN A 10 5.09 6.34 4.63
C ASN A 10 4.19 7.18 5.58
N ASP A 11 2.94 6.77 5.75
CA ASP A 11 2.03 7.38 6.69
C ASP A 11 2.56 7.34 8.14
N ASN A 12 2.24 8.37 8.94
CA ASN A 12 2.61 8.45 10.34
C ASN A 12 1.69 7.57 11.22
N ASN A 13 1.72 6.26 10.99
CA ASN A 13 0.95 5.27 11.73
C ASN A 13 1.77 3.97 11.90
N SER A 14 1.14 2.92 12.44
CA SER A 14 1.80 1.63 12.71
C SER A 14 2.28 0.88 11.45
N TRP A 15 1.87 1.32 10.26
CA TRP A 15 2.28 0.77 8.98
C TRP A 15 3.48 1.50 8.36
N ASN A 16 3.98 2.57 8.99
CA ASN A 16 5.12 3.32 8.50
C ASN A 16 6.32 2.39 8.24
N GLY A 17 6.86 2.45 7.03
CA GLY A 17 8.01 1.66 6.62
C GLY A 17 7.69 0.23 6.16
N LEU A 18 6.45 -0.23 6.28
CA LEU A 18 6.03 -1.54 5.76
C LEU A 18 5.91 -1.51 4.24
N TYR A 19 6.10 -2.68 3.63
CA TYR A 19 6.02 -2.87 2.20
C TYR A 19 4.75 -3.64 1.85
N GLY A 20 4.18 -3.32 0.70
CA GLY A 20 2.97 -3.97 0.25
C GLY A 20 2.85 -4.05 -1.26
N ILE A 21 1.95 -4.93 -1.70
CA ILE A 21 1.57 -5.09 -3.10
C ILE A 21 0.14 -4.59 -3.26
N VAL A 22 -0.10 -3.72 -4.23
CA VAL A 22 -1.46 -3.28 -4.58
C VAL A 22 -2.23 -4.46 -5.15
N ARG A 23 -3.21 -4.96 -4.40
CA ARG A 23 -3.98 -6.14 -4.78
C ARG A 23 -5.15 -5.81 -5.69
N TYR A 24 -5.87 -4.73 -5.40
CA TYR A 24 -6.99 -4.23 -6.21
C TYR A 24 -7.27 -2.75 -5.93
N LEU A 25 -7.97 -2.10 -6.86
CA LEU A 25 -8.37 -0.70 -6.81
C LEU A 25 -9.89 -0.60 -6.95
N VAL A 26 -10.56 0.18 -6.09
CA VAL A 26 -12.01 0.44 -6.15
C VAL A 26 -12.26 1.90 -5.78
N ASN A 27 -12.91 2.67 -6.67
CA ASN A 27 -13.32 4.06 -6.41
C ASN A 27 -12.20 4.93 -5.80
N ASP A 28 -11.03 4.99 -6.44
CA ASP A 28 -9.83 5.71 -5.96
C ASP A 28 -9.23 5.20 -4.64
N VAL A 29 -9.68 4.04 -4.13
CA VAL A 29 -9.12 3.37 -2.96
C VAL A 29 -8.24 2.21 -3.41
N ALA A 30 -7.01 2.15 -2.91
CA ALA A 30 -6.10 1.05 -3.12
C ALA A 30 -6.07 0.12 -1.90
N PHE A 31 -6.21 -1.18 -2.16
CA PHE A 31 -6.12 -2.22 -1.15
C PHE A 31 -4.78 -2.93 -1.30
N ILE A 32 -3.92 -2.76 -0.31
CA ILE A 32 -2.51 -3.13 -0.36
C ILE A 32 -2.28 -4.29 0.62
N PHE A 33 -1.83 -5.42 0.08
CA PHE A 33 -1.46 -6.59 0.86
C PHE A 33 -0.08 -6.38 1.48
N CYS A 34 0.04 -6.53 2.80
CA CYS A 34 1.32 -6.41 3.48
C CYS A 34 2.23 -7.60 3.17
N VAL A 35 3.47 -7.35 2.73
CA VAL A 35 4.43 -8.42 2.43
C VAL A 35 4.95 -9.06 3.72
N GLN A 36 5.16 -8.27 4.77
CA GLN A 36 5.66 -8.74 6.07
C GLN A 36 4.58 -9.40 6.92
N HIS A 37 3.31 -9.00 6.77
CA HIS A 37 2.18 -9.53 7.50
C HIS A 37 1.10 -9.99 6.52
N PRO A 38 1.21 -11.21 5.95
CA PRO A 38 0.41 -11.67 4.81
C PRO A 38 -1.07 -11.94 5.13
N THR A 39 -1.57 -11.47 6.28
CA THR A 39 -2.99 -11.44 6.64
C THR A 39 -3.56 -10.03 6.61
N ASP A 40 -2.70 -9.01 6.54
CA ASP A 40 -3.07 -7.64 6.79
C ASP A 40 -3.28 -6.89 5.48
N LEU A 41 -4.31 -6.05 5.46
CA LEU A 41 -4.72 -5.27 4.30
C LEU A 41 -4.73 -3.79 4.65
N TYR A 42 -3.82 -3.04 4.04
CA TYR A 42 -3.80 -1.59 4.14
C TYR A 42 -4.78 -0.96 3.15
N ILE A 43 -5.57 0.00 3.61
CA ILE A 43 -6.55 0.72 2.78
C ILE A 43 -6.02 2.12 2.58
N ALA A 44 -5.60 2.41 1.35
CA ALA A 44 -5.02 3.69 0.97
C ALA A 44 -5.99 4.52 0.14
N LYS A 45 -6.14 5.77 0.51
CA LYS A 45 -6.91 6.82 -0.15
C LYS A 45 -5.94 7.90 -0.65
N LYS A 46 -6.48 8.92 -1.32
CA LYS A 46 -5.69 10.03 -1.91
C LYS A 46 -4.83 10.80 -0.91
N ASP A 47 -5.18 10.80 0.37
CA ASP A 47 -4.50 11.51 1.46
C ASP A 47 -3.41 10.67 2.15
N ASN A 48 -3.29 9.39 1.82
CA ASN A 48 -2.24 8.52 2.35
C ASN A 48 -0.91 8.76 1.64
N ASP A 49 0.17 8.83 2.40
CA ASP A 49 1.53 8.95 1.88
C ASP A 49 2.10 7.57 1.56
N ILE A 50 2.17 7.27 0.25
CA ILE A 50 2.62 5.98 -0.28
C ILE A 50 3.66 6.21 -1.36
N ILE A 51 4.80 5.56 -1.18
CA ILE A 51 5.92 5.61 -2.10
C ILE A 51 5.83 4.41 -3.03
N LEU A 52 5.73 4.65 -4.34
CA LEU A 52 5.88 3.62 -5.36
C LEU A 52 7.35 3.20 -5.43
N ILE A 53 7.61 1.90 -5.36
CA ILE A 53 8.96 1.35 -5.55
C ILE A 53 9.05 0.89 -7.00
N GLU A 54 9.80 1.64 -7.81
CA GLU A 54 10.17 1.27 -9.17
C GLU A 54 11.55 0.57 -9.10
N GLU A 55 11.72 -0.49 -9.90
CA GLU A 55 13.05 -1.11 -10.11
C GLU A 55 13.96 -0.19 -10.93
#